data_AF-A0AAE0JXS4-F1
#
_entry.id   AF-A0AAE0JXS4-F1
#
_cell.length_a   1.000
_cell.length_b   1.000
_cell.length_c   1.000
_cell.angle_alpha   90.00
_cell.angle_beta   90.00
_cell.angle_gamma   90.00
#
_symmetry.space_group_name_H-M   'P 1'
#
loop_
_entity.id
_entity.type
_entity.pdbx_description
1 polymer ?
#
loop_
_entity_poly.entity_id
_entity_poly.type
_entity_poly.pdbx_seq_one_letter_code
_entity_poly.pdbx_strand_id
1 'polypeptide(L)'
;MAPGILVDEPQYRPTEAGHIQSTLQAKEDTAPRDIFPDGIRTSGQHPPLYDVLRPYSDFPKEITGPTVWKSDDYVNNPERWVHPFTDDEVQELSDTADAFIASGTPLTGISQANFPLPRLGKVLTVLRQDLLNGKGFILFKRFPADVWGPEKNAVAYMGLGTYLGYFVSQNGRGHVLGHVKDVGDDPTQIHKVRIYRTTARQFFHADDGDIVGLLCVHRAAEGGESDIVSVHNVWNTLQREHPDVAELLTQPVWYFDRKGEVSEGQEQWIRQPVIYLENGGKGRLYCKWDPYYVRSLTRFSDAGLVPPLSDAQKHAMAVLEDTCNRLALHMILEVGDIQFVSNAHLLHARTEYKDFPAPAPRRHLLRLWLATPEGEGGWALPMPDSHERKRGGVQVNNTAPRAPLDAE
;
A
#
# COMPACT_ATOMS: atom_id res chain seq x y z
N MET A 1 -40.56 -60.90 4.27
CA MET A 1 -41.60 -59.92 3.91
C MET A 1 -41.00 -58.53 4.02
N ALA A 2 -41.19 -57.73 2.98
CA ALA A 2 -40.92 -56.31 2.80
C ALA A 2 -39.42 -55.82 2.81
N PRO A 3 -39.00 -54.99 1.82
CA PRO A 3 -37.63 -54.53 1.59
C PRO A 3 -37.42 -53.02 1.87
N GLY A 4 -36.17 -52.55 1.78
CA GLY A 4 -35.80 -51.11 1.69
C GLY A 4 -34.54 -50.79 2.51
N ILE A 5 -33.59 -49.94 2.12
CA ILE A 5 -33.44 -48.98 1.01
C ILE A 5 -31.92 -48.89 0.76
N LEU A 6 -31.50 -48.98 -0.51
CA LEU A 6 -30.16 -48.61 -0.96
C LEU A 6 -30.10 -47.08 -1.02
N VAL A 7 -29.10 -46.47 -0.38
CA VAL A 7 -28.81 -45.04 -0.52
C VAL A 7 -27.66 -44.92 -1.51
N ASP A 8 -27.96 -44.34 -2.68
CA ASP A 8 -26.99 -44.08 -3.74
C ASP A 8 -25.96 -43.02 -3.31
N GLU A 9 -24.67 -43.29 -3.57
CA GLU A 9 -23.61 -42.29 -3.50
C GLU A 9 -23.75 -41.29 -4.66
N PRO A 10 -23.57 -39.98 -4.44
CA PRO A 10 -23.61 -39.01 -5.52
C PRO A 10 -22.32 -39.10 -6.36
N GLN A 11 -22.49 -39.57 -7.60
CA GLN A 11 -21.49 -39.49 -8.66
C GLN A 11 -21.08 -38.04 -8.92
N TYR A 12 -19.82 -37.72 -8.66
CA TYR A 12 -19.16 -36.49 -9.07
C TYR A 12 -19.10 -36.41 -10.60
N ARG A 13 -19.84 -35.48 -11.21
CA ARG A 13 -19.64 -35.05 -12.59
C ARG A 13 -18.80 -33.77 -12.60
N PRO A 14 -17.75 -33.68 -13.42
CA PRO A 14 -16.99 -32.44 -13.58
C PRO A 14 -17.78 -31.48 -14.46
N THR A 15 -18.27 -30.37 -13.90
CA THR A 15 -18.89 -29.29 -14.67
C THR A 15 -18.17 -27.97 -14.40
N GLU A 16 -17.65 -27.41 -15.49
CA GLU A 16 -17.53 -25.98 -15.77
C GLU A 16 -16.46 -25.15 -15.01
N ALA A 17 -15.19 -25.47 -15.27
CA ALA A 17 -14.08 -24.53 -15.11
C ALA A 17 -14.10 -23.36 -16.15
N GLY A 18 -15.09 -23.32 -17.04
CA GLY A 18 -15.20 -22.33 -18.13
C GLY A 18 -16.04 -21.08 -17.84
N HIS A 19 -16.74 -21.01 -16.71
CA HIS A 19 -17.68 -19.92 -16.41
C HIS A 19 -17.20 -18.89 -15.37
N ILE A 20 -16.02 -19.08 -14.76
CA ILE A 20 -15.45 -18.10 -13.80
C ILE A 20 -14.68 -16.99 -14.53
N GLN A 21 -14.24 -17.21 -15.77
CA GLN A 21 -13.50 -16.21 -16.54
C GLN A 21 -14.39 -15.11 -17.15
N SER A 22 -15.70 -15.33 -17.32
CA SER A 22 -16.58 -14.36 -18.01
C SER A 22 -17.29 -13.35 -17.09
N THR A 23 -17.17 -13.48 -15.77
CA THR A 23 -17.82 -12.59 -14.79
C THR A 23 -16.90 -11.55 -14.16
N LEU A 24 -15.57 -11.70 -14.32
CA LEU A 24 -14.59 -10.73 -13.81
C LEU A 24 -14.35 -9.54 -14.76
N GLN A 25 -14.91 -9.57 -15.98
CA GLN A 25 -14.74 -8.52 -16.98
C GLN A 25 -15.80 -7.40 -16.92
N ALA A 26 -16.53 -7.25 -15.81
CA ALA A 26 -17.74 -6.41 -15.77
C ALA A 26 -17.98 -5.61 -14.45
N LYS A 27 -16.94 -5.16 -13.73
CA LYS A 27 -17.10 -4.15 -12.66
C LYS A 27 -16.49 -2.78 -13.00
N GLU A 28 -15.38 -2.74 -13.74
CA GLU A 28 -14.70 -1.49 -14.12
C GLU A 28 -15.59 -0.51 -14.92
N ASP A 29 -16.59 -0.98 -15.68
CA ASP A 29 -17.43 -0.12 -16.53
C ASP A 29 -18.79 0.23 -15.90
N THR A 30 -18.90 0.15 -14.57
CA THR A 30 -20.17 0.36 -13.83
C THR A 30 -20.14 1.55 -12.87
N ALA A 31 -19.01 2.23 -12.68
CA ALA A 31 -18.96 3.39 -11.80
C ALA A 31 -19.70 4.59 -12.41
N PRO A 32 -20.50 5.35 -11.64
CA PRO A 32 -21.20 6.52 -12.15
C PRO A 32 -20.21 7.56 -12.69
N ARG A 33 -20.25 7.84 -14.00
CA ARG A 33 -19.26 8.71 -14.67
C ARG A 33 -19.34 10.18 -14.27
N ASP A 34 -20.47 10.59 -13.70
CA ASP A 34 -20.65 11.89 -13.04
C ASP A 34 -19.81 12.02 -11.76
N ILE A 35 -19.44 10.90 -11.14
CA ILE A 35 -18.60 10.83 -9.93
C ILE A 35 -17.16 10.41 -10.27
N PHE A 36 -17.01 9.46 -11.19
CA PHE A 36 -15.74 8.90 -11.65
C PHE A 36 -15.58 9.16 -13.15
N PRO A 37 -15.01 10.30 -13.57
CA PRO A 37 -14.98 10.68 -14.99
C PRO A 37 -14.28 9.67 -15.91
N ASP A 38 -13.32 8.90 -15.40
CA ASP A 38 -12.65 7.81 -16.13
C ASP A 38 -13.44 6.50 -16.14
N GLY A 39 -14.60 6.46 -15.47
CA GLY A 39 -15.44 5.28 -15.28
C GLY A 39 -14.93 4.31 -14.21
N ILE A 40 -13.79 4.58 -13.57
CA ILE A 40 -13.11 3.59 -12.71
C ILE A 40 -13.11 4.07 -11.26
N ARG A 41 -13.79 3.32 -10.40
CA ARG A 41 -13.80 3.52 -8.95
C ARG A 41 -12.66 2.74 -8.29
N THR A 42 -12.10 3.28 -7.20
CA THR A 42 -11.19 2.50 -6.33
C THR A 42 -11.96 1.28 -5.80
N SER A 43 -11.40 0.07 -5.89
CA SER A 43 -12.11 -1.14 -5.48
C SER A 43 -12.41 -1.16 -3.98
N GLY A 44 -11.47 -0.63 -3.18
CA GLY A 44 -11.53 -0.55 -1.74
C GLY A 44 -10.94 -1.79 -1.06
N GLN A 45 -11.06 -1.84 0.26
CA GLN A 45 -10.53 -2.98 1.02
C GLN A 45 -11.47 -4.19 0.88
N HIS A 46 -10.90 -5.34 0.53
CA HIS A 46 -11.62 -6.61 0.40
C HIS A 46 -11.08 -7.68 1.36
N PRO A 47 -11.93 -8.60 1.86
CA PRO A 47 -11.41 -9.86 2.38
C PRO A 47 -10.75 -10.66 1.25
N PRO A 48 -9.77 -11.51 1.58
CA PRO A 48 -9.19 -12.39 0.59
C PRO A 48 -10.21 -13.41 0.11
N LEU A 49 -9.93 -13.98 -1.06
CA LEU A 49 -10.59 -15.19 -1.55
C LEU A 49 -10.10 -16.38 -0.70
N TYR A 50 -10.91 -16.83 0.26
CA TYR A 50 -10.50 -17.84 1.24
C TYR A 50 -10.18 -19.21 0.62
N ASP A 51 -10.82 -19.54 -0.50
CA ASP A 51 -10.69 -20.79 -1.24
C ASP A 51 -9.35 -20.92 -1.98
N VAL A 52 -8.66 -19.81 -2.22
CA VAL A 52 -7.33 -19.78 -2.85
C VAL A 52 -6.21 -19.54 -1.84
N LEU A 53 -6.52 -19.40 -0.55
CA LEU A 53 -5.49 -19.34 0.49
C LEU A 53 -4.76 -20.68 0.60
N ARG A 54 -3.44 -20.61 0.76
CA ARG A 54 -2.57 -21.79 0.84
C ARG A 54 -2.28 -22.15 2.30
N PRO A 55 -2.17 -23.44 2.65
CA PRO A 55 -1.70 -23.85 3.98
C PRO A 55 -0.22 -23.55 4.16
N TYR A 56 0.23 -23.37 5.41
CA TYR A 56 1.63 -23.07 5.74
C TYR A 56 2.64 -24.10 5.16
N SER A 57 2.23 -25.36 4.97
CA SER A 57 3.06 -26.39 4.33
C SER A 57 3.50 -26.05 2.91
N ASP A 58 2.74 -25.22 2.20
CA ASP A 58 3.03 -24.80 0.82
C ASP A 58 3.97 -23.59 0.79
N PHE A 59 4.16 -22.90 1.92
CA PHE A 59 5.02 -21.72 1.99
C PHE A 59 6.50 -22.13 1.95
N PRO A 60 7.33 -21.40 1.20
CA PRO A 60 8.74 -21.70 1.09
C PRO A 60 9.44 -21.52 2.44
N LYS A 61 10.34 -22.44 2.78
CA LYS A 61 11.15 -22.30 3.99
C LYS A 61 12.21 -21.21 3.88
N GLU A 62 12.59 -20.87 2.65
CA GLU A 62 13.50 -19.79 2.30
C GLU A 62 13.06 -19.19 0.96
N ILE A 63 12.97 -17.86 0.90
CA ILE A 63 12.81 -17.08 -0.32
C ILE A 63 14.19 -16.67 -0.81
N THR A 64 14.38 -16.74 -2.13
CA THR A 64 15.59 -16.21 -2.81
C THR A 64 15.17 -15.24 -3.91
N GLY A 65 16.10 -14.41 -4.37
CA GLY A 65 15.89 -13.51 -5.51
C GLY A 65 15.96 -12.04 -5.14
N PRO A 66 15.64 -11.14 -6.08
CA PRO A 66 15.97 -9.71 -5.96
C PRO A 66 15.14 -8.95 -4.93
N THR A 67 14.02 -9.51 -4.48
CA THR A 67 13.16 -8.97 -3.42
C THR A 67 13.69 -9.31 -2.02
N VAL A 68 14.72 -10.16 -1.90
CA VAL A 68 15.40 -10.52 -0.66
C VAL A 68 16.70 -9.73 -0.56
N TRP A 69 16.73 -8.76 0.35
CA TRP A 69 17.92 -7.93 0.57
C TRP A 69 18.08 -7.57 2.04
N LYS A 70 19.31 -7.19 2.42
CA LYS A 70 19.68 -6.69 3.75
C LYS A 70 20.02 -5.21 3.69
N SER A 71 19.88 -4.51 4.80
CA SER A 71 20.23 -3.09 4.89
C SER A 71 21.68 -2.81 4.49
N ASP A 72 22.62 -3.71 4.85
CA ASP A 72 24.04 -3.63 4.48
C ASP A 72 24.29 -3.59 2.97
N ASP A 73 23.36 -4.10 2.15
CA ASP A 73 23.48 -4.06 0.69
C ASP A 73 23.39 -2.63 0.13
N TYR A 74 22.82 -1.70 0.92
CA TYR A 74 22.42 -0.36 0.49
C TYR A 74 22.94 0.79 1.36
N VAL A 75 23.19 0.58 2.65
CA VAL A 75 23.53 1.66 3.60
C VAL A 75 24.78 2.45 3.17
N ASN A 76 25.77 1.75 2.58
CA ASN A 76 27.01 2.34 2.08
C ASN A 76 27.07 2.39 0.54
N ASN A 77 25.95 2.13 -0.15
CA ASN A 77 25.88 2.02 -1.61
C ASN A 77 24.67 2.81 -2.18
N PRO A 78 24.60 4.14 -1.95
CA PRO A 78 23.46 4.96 -2.38
C PRO A 78 23.20 4.91 -3.89
N GLU A 79 24.22 4.70 -4.72
CA GLU A 79 24.10 4.58 -6.17
C GLU A 79 23.19 3.42 -6.64
N ARG A 80 22.90 2.46 -5.75
CA ARG A 80 22.01 1.33 -6.05
C ARG A 80 20.53 1.66 -5.90
N TRP A 81 20.20 2.75 -5.22
CA TRP A 81 18.82 3.04 -4.80
C TRP A 81 18.45 4.53 -4.77
N VAL A 82 19.39 5.42 -5.12
CA VAL A 82 19.17 6.86 -5.21
C VAL A 82 19.20 7.31 -6.67
N HIS A 83 18.17 8.02 -7.11
CA HIS A 83 18.10 8.70 -8.42
C HIS A 83 18.04 10.22 -8.21
N PRO A 84 19.16 10.94 -8.29
CA PRO A 84 19.11 12.40 -8.35
C PRO A 84 18.53 12.83 -9.69
N PHE A 85 17.45 13.60 -9.69
CA PHE A 85 16.94 14.18 -10.93
C PHE A 85 18.05 15.01 -11.60
N THR A 86 18.21 14.80 -12.91
CA THR A 86 19.06 15.64 -13.74
C THR A 86 18.36 16.96 -14.05
N ASP A 87 19.11 17.98 -14.48
CA ASP A 87 18.53 19.28 -14.81
C ASP A 87 17.53 19.17 -15.97
N ASP A 88 17.79 18.27 -16.93
CA ASP A 88 16.88 17.98 -18.05
C ASP A 88 15.59 17.29 -17.61
N GLU A 89 15.64 16.41 -16.60
CA GLU A 89 14.46 15.76 -16.02
C GLU A 89 13.63 16.76 -15.20
N VAL A 90 14.29 17.63 -14.41
CA VAL A 90 13.61 18.71 -13.68
C VAL A 90 12.93 19.67 -14.64
N GLN A 91 13.60 20.05 -15.74
CA GLN A 91 13.03 20.94 -16.75
C GLN A 91 11.85 20.28 -17.46
N GLU A 92 11.96 19.01 -17.85
CA GLU A 92 10.86 18.25 -18.47
C GLU A 92 9.63 18.17 -17.55
N LEU A 93 9.85 17.87 -16.26
CA LEU A 93 8.77 17.87 -15.25
C LEU A 93 8.15 19.25 -15.07
N SER A 94 8.98 20.29 -15.01
CA SER A 94 8.53 21.68 -14.87
C SER A 94 7.61 22.09 -16.01
N ASP A 95 8.08 21.91 -17.26
CA ASP A 95 7.36 22.33 -18.46
C ASP A 95 6.04 21.57 -18.62
N THR A 96 6.07 20.25 -18.32
CA THR A 96 4.89 19.40 -18.40
C THR A 96 3.88 19.76 -17.31
N ALA A 97 4.34 20.08 -16.10
CA ALA A 97 3.47 20.55 -15.02
C ALA A 97 2.82 21.89 -15.34
N ASP A 98 3.57 22.85 -15.88
CA ASP A 98 3.03 24.15 -16.29
C ASP A 98 1.99 24.00 -17.40
N ALA A 99 2.24 23.12 -18.38
CA ALA A 99 1.28 22.82 -19.44
C ALA A 99 0.00 22.15 -18.91
N PHE A 100 0.12 21.23 -17.95
CA PHE A 100 -1.03 20.58 -17.32
C PHE A 100 -1.88 21.60 -16.54
N ILE A 101 -1.25 22.47 -15.75
CA ILE A 101 -1.93 23.55 -15.01
C ILE A 101 -2.66 24.46 -16.00
N ALA A 102 -2.00 24.88 -17.07
CA ALA A 102 -2.59 25.74 -18.11
C ALA A 102 -3.77 25.08 -18.84
N SER A 103 -3.84 23.75 -18.89
CA SER A 103 -4.97 23.03 -19.51
C SER A 103 -6.29 23.18 -18.75
N GLY A 104 -6.23 23.53 -17.46
CA GLY A 104 -7.41 23.58 -16.58
C GLY A 104 -8.01 22.21 -16.26
N THR A 105 -7.35 21.12 -16.64
CA THR A 105 -7.76 19.76 -16.27
C THR A 105 -7.64 19.60 -14.75
N PRO A 106 -8.70 19.13 -14.06
CA PRO A 106 -8.62 18.86 -12.63
C PRO A 106 -7.49 17.87 -12.31
N LEU A 107 -6.81 18.05 -11.17
CA LEU A 107 -5.70 17.19 -10.76
C LEU A 107 -6.12 15.71 -10.63
N THR A 108 -7.38 15.42 -10.30
CA THR A 108 -7.93 14.06 -10.28
C THR A 108 -8.09 13.42 -11.67
N GLY A 109 -8.01 14.22 -12.75
CA GLY A 109 -8.02 13.78 -14.14
C GLY A 109 -6.62 13.67 -14.75
N ILE A 110 -5.55 13.79 -13.96
CA ILE A 110 -4.18 13.58 -14.43
C ILE A 110 -3.97 12.11 -14.82
N SER A 111 -3.32 11.91 -15.96
CA SER A 111 -3.06 10.60 -16.55
C SER A 111 -1.75 10.65 -17.33
N GLN A 112 -1.19 9.48 -17.65
CA GLN A 112 0.00 9.40 -18.47
C GLN A 112 -0.21 10.05 -19.87
N ALA A 113 -1.44 10.03 -20.39
CA ALA A 113 -1.76 10.55 -21.72
C ALA A 113 -1.78 12.09 -21.78
N ASN A 114 -2.17 12.77 -20.70
CA ASN A 114 -2.19 14.23 -20.60
C ASN A 114 -1.05 14.81 -19.75
N PHE A 115 -0.12 13.97 -19.27
CA PHE A 115 1.12 14.35 -18.61
C PHE A 115 2.32 13.63 -19.25
N PRO A 116 2.67 13.92 -20.53
CA PRO A 116 3.71 13.20 -21.24
C PRO A 116 5.12 13.57 -20.76
N LEU A 117 5.89 12.56 -20.36
CA LEU A 117 7.33 12.61 -20.03
C LEU A 117 8.14 11.72 -20.99
N PRO A 118 8.43 12.16 -22.24
CA PRO A 118 9.12 11.35 -23.24
C PRO A 118 10.49 10.78 -22.83
N ARG A 119 11.25 11.50 -21.99
CA ARG A 119 12.56 11.05 -21.50
C ARG A 119 12.42 10.35 -20.15
N LEU A 120 11.94 11.08 -19.14
CA LEU A 120 11.82 10.54 -17.78
C LEU A 120 10.87 9.33 -17.70
N GLY A 121 9.83 9.27 -18.53
CA GLY A 121 8.92 8.12 -18.60
C GLY A 121 9.61 6.79 -18.94
N LYS A 122 10.72 6.81 -19.69
CA LYS A 122 11.52 5.60 -19.97
C LYS A 122 12.23 5.11 -18.71
N VAL A 123 12.78 6.03 -17.92
CA VAL A 123 13.41 5.73 -16.63
C VAL A 123 12.36 5.18 -15.65
N LEU A 124 11.21 5.84 -15.55
CA LEU A 124 10.12 5.42 -14.67
C LEU A 124 9.58 4.03 -15.01
N THR A 125 9.55 3.65 -16.29
CA THR A 125 9.15 2.30 -16.71
C THR A 125 10.09 1.22 -16.17
N VAL A 126 11.40 1.48 -16.21
CA VAL A 126 12.41 0.56 -15.64
C VAL A 126 12.30 0.52 -14.13
N LEU A 127 12.15 1.67 -13.48
CA LEU A 127 12.00 1.77 -12.04
C LEU A 127 10.73 1.08 -11.53
N ARG A 128 9.63 1.16 -12.28
CA ARG A 128 8.40 0.42 -11.96
C ARG A 128 8.65 -1.08 -11.89
N GLN A 129 9.45 -1.64 -12.80
CA GLN A 129 9.79 -3.06 -12.76
C GLN A 129 10.64 -3.43 -11.56
N ASP A 130 11.57 -2.56 -11.15
CA ASP A 130 12.38 -2.78 -9.95
C ASP A 130 11.59 -2.57 -8.64
N LEU A 131 10.61 -1.67 -8.62
CA LEU A 131 9.65 -1.54 -7.53
C LEU A 131 8.79 -2.79 -7.39
N LEU A 132 8.26 -3.32 -8.49
CA LEU A 132 7.38 -4.49 -8.42
C LEU A 132 8.14 -5.80 -8.23
N ASN A 133 9.25 -5.99 -8.95
CA ASN A 133 9.89 -7.30 -9.10
C ASN A 133 11.36 -7.32 -8.68
N GLY A 134 11.92 -6.17 -8.27
CA GLY A 134 13.29 -6.02 -7.81
C GLY A 134 13.37 -5.72 -6.32
N LYS A 135 14.18 -4.74 -5.93
CA LYS A 135 14.37 -4.39 -4.51
C LYS A 135 13.16 -3.72 -3.86
N GLY A 136 12.24 -3.17 -4.64
CA GLY A 136 10.98 -2.65 -4.13
C GLY A 136 11.01 -1.24 -3.59
N PHE A 137 12.11 -0.50 -3.70
CA PHE A 137 12.17 0.90 -3.29
C PHE A 137 13.12 1.72 -4.16
N ILE A 138 12.91 3.05 -4.17
CA ILE A 138 13.83 4.03 -4.77
C ILE A 138 13.69 5.36 -4.02
N LEU A 139 14.79 6.11 -3.93
CA LEU A 139 14.81 7.49 -3.44
C LEU A 139 15.17 8.44 -4.57
N PHE A 140 14.23 9.25 -5.03
CA PHE A 140 14.57 10.39 -5.87
C PHE A 140 15.09 11.54 -5.02
N LYS A 141 16.07 12.26 -5.55
CA LYS A 141 16.58 13.51 -4.96
C LYS A 141 16.47 14.66 -5.95
N ARG A 142 16.54 15.90 -5.45
CA ARG A 142 16.52 17.14 -6.24
C ARG A 142 15.17 17.45 -6.91
N PHE A 143 14.06 16.93 -6.38
CA PHE A 143 12.75 17.48 -6.76
C PHE A 143 12.64 18.89 -6.14
N PRO A 144 12.33 19.95 -6.91
CA PRO A 144 12.38 21.34 -6.43
C PRO A 144 11.14 21.73 -5.62
N ALA A 145 10.87 20.99 -4.55
CA ALA A 145 9.68 21.14 -3.70
C ALA A 145 9.59 22.51 -3.01
N ASP A 146 10.74 23.11 -2.71
CA ASP A 146 10.88 24.41 -2.08
C ASP A 146 10.70 25.59 -3.05
N VAL A 147 10.73 25.32 -4.37
CA VAL A 147 10.63 26.36 -5.42
C VAL A 147 9.25 26.36 -6.09
N TRP A 148 8.67 25.20 -6.40
CA TRP A 148 7.47 25.10 -7.24
C TRP A 148 6.15 25.45 -6.54
N GLY A 149 6.14 25.51 -5.21
CA GLY A 149 4.92 25.79 -4.44
C GLY A 149 3.87 24.66 -4.52
N PRO A 150 2.78 24.73 -3.75
CA PRO A 150 1.88 23.59 -3.53
C PRO A 150 1.25 23.01 -4.79
N GLU A 151 0.73 23.85 -5.70
CA GLU A 151 0.02 23.40 -6.91
C GLU A 151 0.95 22.65 -7.86
N LYS A 152 2.09 23.26 -8.22
CA LYS A 152 3.04 22.62 -9.15
C LYS A 152 3.76 21.43 -8.52
N ASN A 153 4.01 21.43 -7.21
CA ASN A 153 4.46 20.23 -6.50
C ASN A 153 3.47 19.08 -6.65
N ALA A 154 2.18 19.33 -6.39
CA ALA A 154 1.14 18.32 -6.51
C ALA A 154 1.01 17.80 -7.94
N VAL A 155 0.99 18.69 -8.94
CA VAL A 155 0.88 18.34 -10.36
C VAL A 155 2.09 17.52 -10.83
N ALA A 156 3.32 17.99 -10.59
CA ALA A 156 4.52 17.28 -11.03
C ALA A 156 4.66 15.92 -10.32
N TYR A 157 4.36 15.86 -9.02
CA TYR A 157 4.44 14.64 -8.24
C TYR A 157 3.39 13.60 -8.65
N MET A 158 2.14 14.02 -8.85
CA MET A 158 1.13 13.12 -9.41
C MET A 158 1.47 12.73 -10.84
N GLY A 159 1.93 13.65 -11.67
CA GLY A 159 2.39 13.37 -13.03
C GLY A 159 3.40 12.23 -13.09
N LEU A 160 4.41 12.24 -12.21
CA LEU A 160 5.33 11.11 -12.01
C LEU A 160 4.62 9.81 -11.64
N GLY A 161 3.69 9.87 -10.69
CA GLY A 161 2.91 8.73 -10.22
C GLY A 161 2.14 8.00 -11.33
N THR A 162 1.70 8.71 -12.38
CA THR A 162 0.95 8.12 -13.50
C THR A 162 1.75 7.07 -14.29
N TYR A 163 3.08 7.10 -14.20
CA TYR A 163 3.98 6.11 -14.83
C TYR A 163 4.23 4.88 -13.96
N LEU A 164 3.88 4.94 -12.67
CA LEU A 164 4.13 3.88 -11.70
C LEU A 164 2.87 3.04 -11.43
N GLY A 165 1.68 3.66 -11.46
CA GLY A 165 0.41 2.97 -11.31
C GLY A 165 -0.79 3.90 -11.33
N TYR A 166 -1.96 3.36 -10.97
CA TYR A 166 -3.22 4.10 -10.91
C TYR A 166 -3.46 4.65 -9.51
N PHE A 167 -3.82 5.92 -9.40
CA PHE A 167 -4.16 6.48 -8.09
C PHE A 167 -5.38 5.78 -7.48
N VAL A 168 -5.24 5.39 -6.23
CA VAL A 168 -6.34 4.89 -5.40
C VAL A 168 -6.61 5.84 -4.25
N SER A 169 -7.85 5.85 -3.79
CA SER A 169 -8.20 6.64 -2.61
C SER A 169 -7.56 6.05 -1.36
N GLN A 170 -7.10 6.93 -0.47
CA GLN A 170 -6.29 6.59 0.70
C GLN A 170 -7.07 6.67 2.02
N ASN A 171 -8.32 7.11 1.97
CA ASN A 171 -9.21 7.29 3.12
C ASN A 171 -10.67 7.43 2.68
N GLY A 172 -11.60 7.42 3.63
CA GLY A 172 -13.04 7.53 3.37
C GLY A 172 -13.50 8.87 2.75
N ARG A 173 -12.62 9.87 2.63
CA ARG A 173 -12.89 11.18 2.02
C ARG A 173 -12.56 11.22 0.52
N GLY A 174 -12.07 10.12 -0.05
CA GLY A 174 -11.73 10.07 -1.47
C GLY A 174 -10.35 10.64 -1.80
N HIS A 175 -9.48 10.94 -0.82
CA HIS A 175 -8.20 11.60 -1.12
C HIS A 175 -7.28 10.66 -1.91
N VAL A 176 -6.93 11.04 -3.13
CA VAL A 176 -5.94 10.36 -3.98
C VAL A 176 -4.54 10.99 -3.86
N LEU A 177 -4.48 12.26 -3.44
CA LEU A 177 -3.28 12.92 -2.93
C LEU A 177 -3.43 13.09 -1.41
N GLY A 178 -2.59 12.39 -0.66
CA GLY A 178 -2.60 12.38 0.81
C GLY A 178 -1.66 13.43 1.38
N HIS A 179 -1.99 13.96 2.55
CA HIS A 179 -1.15 14.91 3.29
C HIS A 179 -0.76 14.28 4.63
N VAL A 180 0.53 13.97 4.79
CA VAL A 180 1.11 13.39 5.99
C VAL A 180 1.77 14.51 6.80
N LYS A 181 1.03 15.00 7.80
CA LYS A 181 1.43 16.08 8.71
C LYS A 181 0.62 16.01 10.00
N ASP A 182 1.15 16.61 11.06
CA ASP A 182 0.38 16.77 12.30
C ASP A 182 -0.70 17.84 12.11
N VAL A 183 -1.95 17.47 12.41
CA VAL A 183 -3.11 18.36 12.39
C VAL A 183 -3.73 18.57 13.78
N GLY A 184 -3.05 18.09 14.83
CA GLY A 184 -3.50 18.21 16.21
C GLY A 184 -4.46 17.11 16.67
N ASP A 185 -4.54 16.00 15.92
CA ASP A 185 -5.34 14.83 16.31
C ASP A 185 -4.71 14.09 17.52
N ASP A 186 -5.53 13.52 18.39
CA ASP A 186 -5.08 12.73 19.54
C ASP A 186 -4.73 11.28 19.13
N PRO A 187 -3.45 10.86 19.18
CA PRO A 187 -3.03 9.52 18.75
C PRO A 187 -3.58 8.41 19.65
N THR A 188 -4.05 8.71 20.86
CA THR A 188 -4.66 7.71 21.76
C THR A 188 -6.06 7.28 21.31
N GLN A 189 -6.72 8.08 20.47
CA GLN A 189 -8.02 7.77 19.87
C GLN A 189 -7.88 6.79 18.68
N ILE A 190 -7.17 5.67 18.89
CA ILE A 190 -6.70 4.73 17.85
C ILE A 190 -7.78 4.27 16.87
N HIS A 191 -9.04 4.20 17.30
CA HIS A 191 -10.19 3.77 16.51
C HIS A 191 -10.79 4.85 15.57
N LYS A 192 -10.41 6.12 15.74
CA LYS A 192 -10.91 7.29 14.99
C LYS A 192 -9.79 8.01 14.24
N VAL A 193 -8.62 8.10 14.86
CA VAL A 193 -7.48 8.85 14.32
C VAL A 193 -6.61 7.94 13.46
N ARG A 194 -6.23 8.45 12.29
CA ARG A 194 -5.18 7.87 11.46
C ARG A 194 -3.83 8.39 11.93
N ILE A 195 -2.90 7.51 12.29
CA ILE A 195 -1.64 7.87 12.96
C ILE A 195 -0.78 8.87 12.16
N TYR A 196 -0.86 8.85 10.82
CA TYR A 196 -0.14 9.77 9.95
C TYR A 196 -0.52 11.25 10.14
N ARG A 197 -1.65 11.53 10.81
CA ARG A 197 -2.15 12.88 11.17
C ARG A 197 -1.60 13.40 12.49
N THR A 198 -0.65 12.68 13.10
CA THR A 198 -0.08 12.97 14.43
C THR A 198 1.44 12.85 14.41
N THR A 199 2.08 13.29 15.50
CA THR A 199 3.53 13.21 15.72
C THR A 199 4.04 11.87 16.26
N ALA A 200 3.16 10.98 16.71
CA ALA A 200 3.52 9.72 17.37
C ALA A 200 4.19 8.71 16.41
N ARG A 201 5.05 7.80 16.87
CA ARG A 201 5.64 6.75 16.01
C ARG A 201 4.57 6.03 15.18
N GLN A 202 4.90 5.67 13.95
CA GLN A 202 4.11 4.76 13.11
C GLN A 202 4.94 3.49 12.88
N PHE A 203 4.49 2.39 13.49
CA PHE A 203 5.15 1.09 13.43
C PHE A 203 5.20 0.50 12.00
N PHE A 204 5.96 -0.59 11.82
CA PHE A 204 6.08 -1.24 10.51
C PHE A 204 4.71 -1.67 9.98
N HIS A 205 4.40 -1.21 8.78
CA HIS A 205 3.13 -1.46 8.10
C HIS A 205 3.31 -1.48 6.57
N ALA A 206 2.29 -1.97 5.88
CA ALA A 206 2.07 -1.85 4.47
C ALA A 206 0.69 -1.19 4.29
N ASP A 207 0.68 -0.07 3.56
CA ASP A 207 -0.56 0.67 3.25
C ASP A 207 -1.46 -0.15 2.30
N ASP A 208 -2.74 0.18 2.19
CA ASP A 208 -3.69 -0.45 1.26
C ASP A 208 -3.50 0.06 -0.20
N GLY A 209 -2.27 0.08 -0.71
CA GLY A 209 -1.93 0.31 -2.12
C GLY A 209 -0.81 -0.63 -2.56
N ASP A 210 -0.48 -0.76 -3.84
CA ASP A 210 0.64 -1.60 -4.28
C ASP A 210 1.99 -0.87 -4.19
N ILE A 211 2.01 0.41 -4.54
CA ILE A 211 3.15 1.31 -4.43
C ILE A 211 2.75 2.53 -3.61
N VAL A 212 3.59 2.94 -2.67
CA VAL A 212 3.45 4.17 -1.90
C VAL A 212 4.54 5.13 -2.30
N GLY A 213 4.17 6.37 -2.55
CA GLY A 213 5.11 7.48 -2.71
C GLY A 213 5.04 8.45 -1.54
N LEU A 214 6.17 9.00 -1.12
CA LEU A 214 6.28 10.09 -0.15
C LEU A 214 7.21 11.18 -0.67
N LEU A 215 6.66 12.34 -1.04
CA LEU A 215 7.42 13.55 -1.36
C LEU A 215 7.55 14.42 -0.10
N CYS A 216 8.78 14.71 0.32
CA CYS A 216 9.04 15.63 1.44
C CYS A 216 8.97 17.09 0.98
N VAL A 217 7.96 17.82 1.43
CA VAL A 217 7.81 19.27 1.21
C VAL A 217 8.46 20.04 2.35
N HIS A 218 8.26 19.58 3.59
CA HIS A 218 8.86 20.15 4.79
C HIS A 218 9.25 19.03 5.77
N ARG A 219 10.38 19.23 6.46
CA ARG A 219 10.89 18.32 7.50
C ARG A 219 10.38 18.69 8.89
N ALA A 220 10.42 17.72 9.79
CA ALA A 220 10.35 17.98 11.23
C ALA A 220 11.67 18.60 11.72
N ALA A 221 11.64 19.17 12.93
CA ALA A 221 12.85 19.63 13.61
C ALA A 221 13.69 18.45 14.12
N GLU A 222 13.02 17.43 14.66
CA GLU A 222 13.62 16.22 15.21
C GLU A 222 12.79 15.00 14.80
N GLY A 223 13.43 13.89 14.43
CA GLY A 223 12.77 12.63 14.07
C GLY A 223 11.92 12.69 12.80
N GLY A 224 10.93 11.79 12.71
CA GLY A 224 10.04 11.68 11.55
C GLY A 224 10.69 11.04 10.33
N GLU A 225 11.72 10.25 10.61
CA GLU A 225 12.59 9.52 9.70
C GLU A 225 11.91 8.22 9.27
N SER A 226 12.30 7.71 8.12
CA SER A 226 11.67 6.57 7.46
C SER A 226 12.54 5.33 7.61
N ASP A 227 11.92 4.21 7.98
CA ASP A 227 12.57 2.89 7.96
C ASP A 227 11.84 2.00 6.95
N ILE A 228 12.60 1.18 6.21
CA ILE A 228 12.04 0.18 5.29
C ILE A 228 12.70 -1.18 5.49
N VAL A 229 11.97 -2.26 5.23
CA VAL A 229 12.50 -3.62 5.37
C VAL A 229 11.89 -4.56 4.32
N SER A 230 12.72 -5.46 3.77
CA SER A 230 12.27 -6.56 2.90
C SER A 230 11.45 -7.58 3.69
N VAL A 231 10.19 -7.77 3.29
CA VAL A 231 9.31 -8.81 3.83
C VAL A 231 9.92 -10.19 3.63
N HIS A 232 10.60 -10.44 2.53
CA HIS A 232 11.20 -11.76 2.28
C HIS A 232 12.43 -12.01 3.16
N ASN A 233 13.23 -10.98 3.47
CA ASN A 233 14.30 -11.12 4.46
C ASN A 233 13.74 -11.32 5.88
N VAL A 234 12.66 -10.63 6.24
CA VAL A 234 11.91 -10.85 7.49
C VAL A 234 11.38 -12.27 7.53
N TRP A 235 10.71 -12.75 6.49
CA TRP A 235 10.19 -14.12 6.39
C TRP A 235 11.29 -15.16 6.60
N ASN A 236 12.40 -15.06 5.86
CA ASN A 236 13.51 -15.98 6.02
C ASN A 236 14.07 -15.99 7.45
N THR A 237 14.02 -14.85 8.13
CA THR A 237 14.47 -14.71 9.51
C THR A 237 13.48 -15.34 10.49
N LEU A 238 12.17 -15.09 10.33
CA LEU A 238 11.12 -15.74 11.11
C LEU A 238 11.15 -17.27 10.91
N GLN A 239 11.35 -17.76 9.69
CA GLN A 239 11.44 -19.19 9.42
C GLN A 239 12.59 -19.88 10.17
N ARG A 240 13.71 -19.19 10.39
CA ARG A 240 14.86 -19.72 11.13
C ARG A 240 14.72 -19.59 12.65
N GLU A 241 14.19 -18.47 13.12
CA GLU A 241 14.25 -18.08 14.52
C GLU A 241 12.91 -18.26 15.26
N HIS A 242 11.79 -18.13 14.55
CA HIS A 242 10.42 -18.14 15.08
C HIS A 242 9.42 -18.80 14.10
N PRO A 243 9.60 -20.09 13.75
CA PRO A 243 8.77 -20.76 12.73
C PRO A 243 7.28 -20.84 13.13
N ASP A 244 6.99 -20.85 14.42
CA ASP A 244 5.62 -20.77 14.97
C ASP A 244 4.96 -19.41 14.66
N VAL A 245 5.71 -18.31 14.78
CA VAL A 245 5.25 -16.98 14.38
C VAL A 245 5.03 -16.92 12.88
N ALA A 246 5.96 -17.45 12.09
CA ALA A 246 5.84 -17.48 10.63
C ALA A 246 4.57 -18.24 10.20
N GLU A 247 4.30 -19.41 10.79
CA GLU A 247 3.07 -20.18 10.55
C GLU A 247 1.80 -19.41 10.96
N LEU A 248 1.79 -18.79 12.14
CA LEU A 248 0.63 -18.04 12.60
C LEU A 248 0.29 -16.85 11.69
N LEU A 249 1.30 -16.19 11.13
CA LEU A 249 1.10 -15.06 10.21
C LEU A 249 0.44 -15.49 8.89
N THR A 250 0.50 -16.76 8.48
CA THR A 250 -0.18 -17.26 7.28
C THR A 250 -1.61 -17.71 7.53
N GLN A 251 -2.04 -17.80 8.79
CA GLN A 251 -3.39 -18.29 9.13
C GLN A 251 -4.42 -17.16 9.02
N PRO A 252 -5.62 -17.39 8.46
CA PRO A 252 -6.69 -16.40 8.34
C PRO A 252 -7.45 -16.18 9.67
N VAL A 253 -6.70 -15.96 10.75
CA VAL A 253 -7.18 -15.76 12.13
C VAL A 253 -7.00 -14.31 12.61
N TRP A 254 -6.46 -13.45 11.75
CA TRP A 254 -6.30 -12.03 12.03
C TRP A 254 -7.52 -11.26 11.57
N TYR A 255 -7.87 -10.25 12.33
CA TYR A 255 -8.92 -9.31 12.01
C TYR A 255 -8.27 -7.93 11.83
N PHE A 256 -8.80 -7.14 10.90
CA PHE A 256 -8.34 -5.79 10.60
C PHE A 256 -9.54 -4.84 10.58
N ASP A 257 -9.48 -3.79 11.39
CA ASP A 257 -10.51 -2.76 11.47
C ASP A 257 -10.51 -1.86 10.23
N ARG A 258 -11.69 -1.65 9.61
CA ARG A 258 -11.86 -0.63 8.55
C ARG A 258 -11.89 0.80 9.10
N LYS A 259 -11.92 0.96 10.43
CA LYS A 259 -11.89 2.22 11.16
C LYS A 259 -13.00 3.18 10.76
N GLY A 260 -14.18 2.63 10.48
CA GLY A 260 -15.35 3.39 10.04
C GLY A 260 -15.40 3.70 8.55
N GLU A 261 -14.38 3.30 7.77
CA GLU A 261 -14.39 3.45 6.30
C GLU A 261 -15.10 2.25 5.66
N VAL A 262 -16.42 2.19 5.88
CA VAL A 262 -17.29 1.04 5.58
C VAL A 262 -18.36 1.45 4.57
N SER A 263 -18.47 0.72 3.46
CA SER A 263 -19.57 0.90 2.50
C SER A 263 -20.83 0.17 2.96
N GLU A 264 -21.98 0.55 2.40
CA GLU A 264 -23.25 -0.17 2.64
C GLU A 264 -23.10 -1.66 2.34
N GLY A 265 -23.53 -2.50 3.29
CA GLY A 265 -23.43 -3.96 3.20
C GLY A 265 -22.05 -4.56 3.52
N GLN A 266 -21.04 -3.75 3.85
CA GLN A 266 -19.74 -4.26 4.30
C GLN A 266 -19.68 -4.47 5.81
N GLU A 267 -18.94 -5.49 6.21
CA GLU A 267 -18.51 -5.66 7.60
C GLU A 267 -17.54 -4.56 8.01
N GLN A 268 -17.53 -4.23 9.31
CA GLN A 268 -16.64 -3.19 9.86
C GLN A 268 -15.18 -3.66 10.02
N TRP A 269 -14.91 -4.93 9.77
CA TRP A 269 -13.59 -5.54 9.82
C TRP A 269 -13.39 -6.51 8.65
N ILE A 270 -12.15 -6.93 8.46
CA ILE A 270 -11.74 -7.94 7.50
C ILE A 270 -11.02 -9.05 8.25
N ARG A 271 -11.42 -10.31 8.05
CA ARG A 271 -10.68 -11.48 8.52
C ARG A 271 -9.70 -11.92 7.43
N GLN A 272 -8.43 -12.11 7.76
CA GLN A 272 -7.38 -12.40 6.80
C GLN A 272 -6.10 -12.96 7.45
N PRO A 273 -5.15 -13.53 6.69
CA PRO A 273 -3.79 -13.70 7.15
C PRO A 273 -2.98 -12.39 7.02
N VAL A 274 -1.80 -12.37 7.60
CA VAL A 274 -0.82 -11.27 7.45
C VAL A 274 0.09 -11.52 6.26
N ILE A 275 0.53 -12.78 6.09
CA ILE A 275 1.40 -13.21 4.99
C ILE A 275 0.64 -14.16 4.07
N TYR A 276 0.70 -13.89 2.78
CA TYR A 276 0.06 -14.66 1.72
C TYR A 276 1.11 -15.24 0.80
N LEU A 277 0.86 -16.44 0.25
CA LEU A 277 1.59 -16.95 -0.90
C LEU A 277 0.94 -16.41 -2.18
N GLU A 278 1.73 -15.81 -3.06
CA GLU A 278 1.24 -15.28 -4.33
C GLU A 278 0.64 -16.39 -5.22
N ASN A 279 -0.51 -16.12 -5.84
CA ASN A 279 -1.20 -17.09 -6.69
C ASN A 279 -0.57 -17.27 -8.08
N GLY A 280 0.35 -16.38 -8.48
CA GLY A 280 0.99 -16.37 -9.79
C GLY A 280 2.08 -17.44 -9.99
N GLY A 281 2.29 -18.34 -9.01
CA GLY A 281 3.21 -19.47 -9.13
C GLY A 281 4.70 -19.11 -9.05
N LYS A 282 5.05 -17.86 -8.71
CA LYS A 282 6.45 -17.41 -8.58
C LYS A 282 7.05 -17.65 -7.19
N GLY A 283 6.28 -18.23 -6.26
CA GLY A 283 6.75 -18.54 -4.91
C GLY A 283 7.06 -17.30 -4.06
N ARG A 284 6.44 -16.16 -4.36
CA ARG A 284 6.64 -14.88 -3.65
C ARG A 284 5.62 -14.71 -2.53
N LEU A 285 5.97 -13.94 -1.51
CA LEU A 285 5.08 -13.67 -0.38
C LEU A 285 4.61 -12.22 -0.39
N TYR A 286 3.30 -12.07 -0.32
CA TYR A 286 2.65 -10.78 -0.16
C TYR A 286 2.36 -10.54 1.33
N CYS A 287 2.70 -9.36 1.85
CA CYS A 287 2.40 -8.97 3.23
C CYS A 287 1.34 -7.89 3.27
N LYS A 288 0.31 -8.11 4.09
CA LYS A 288 -0.68 -7.08 4.43
C LYS A 288 -0.70 -6.93 5.94
N TRP A 289 -0.12 -5.83 6.42
CA TRP A 289 0.10 -5.61 7.84
C TRP A 289 -0.04 -4.15 8.22
N ASP A 290 -0.86 -3.86 9.23
CA ASP A 290 -0.81 -2.60 9.97
C ASP A 290 -1.25 -2.90 11.41
N PRO A 291 -0.34 -2.76 12.40
CA PRO A 291 -0.66 -3.07 13.78
C PRO A 291 -1.78 -2.19 14.35
N TYR A 292 -2.01 -0.99 13.81
CA TYR A 292 -3.09 -0.11 14.25
C TYR A 292 -4.46 -0.64 13.84
N TYR A 293 -4.60 -1.31 12.69
CA TYR A 293 -5.88 -1.95 12.30
C TYR A 293 -6.21 -3.15 13.17
N VAL A 294 -5.20 -3.84 13.70
CA VAL A 294 -5.38 -4.94 14.64
C VAL A 294 -5.68 -4.40 16.05
N ARG A 295 -4.93 -3.40 16.52
CA ARG A 295 -5.08 -2.85 17.88
C ARG A 295 -6.40 -2.11 18.12
N SER A 296 -7.03 -1.51 17.10
CA SER A 296 -8.31 -0.81 17.31
C SER A 296 -9.53 -1.74 17.37
N LEU A 297 -9.35 -3.04 17.17
CA LEU A 297 -10.43 -4.01 17.24
C LEU A 297 -10.96 -4.25 18.64
N THR A 298 -10.31 -3.74 19.69
CA THR A 298 -10.76 -3.90 21.08
C THR A 298 -12.23 -3.50 21.24
N ARG A 299 -12.69 -2.44 20.55
CA ARG A 299 -14.10 -2.01 20.55
C ARG A 299 -15.08 -3.08 20.06
N PHE A 300 -14.64 -3.98 19.18
CA PHE A 300 -15.46 -5.07 18.64
C PHE A 300 -15.30 -6.34 19.46
N SER A 301 -14.09 -6.63 19.97
CA SER A 301 -13.88 -7.79 20.84
C SER A 301 -14.55 -7.64 22.20
N ASP A 302 -14.54 -6.43 22.78
CA ASP A 302 -15.25 -6.12 24.03
C ASP A 302 -16.77 -6.29 23.87
N ALA A 303 -17.28 -6.07 22.66
CA ALA A 303 -18.67 -6.30 22.28
C ALA A 303 -18.96 -7.76 21.86
N GLY A 304 -17.95 -8.65 21.88
CA GLY A 304 -18.10 -10.06 21.49
C GLY A 304 -18.34 -10.31 19.99
N LEU A 305 -18.06 -9.32 19.12
CA LEU A 305 -18.28 -9.41 17.68
C LEU A 305 -17.13 -10.10 16.94
N VAL A 306 -15.91 -9.98 17.47
CA VAL A 306 -14.71 -10.67 17.00
C VAL A 306 -13.94 -11.23 18.19
N PRO A 307 -13.12 -12.28 18.02
CA PRO A 307 -12.26 -12.77 19.09
C PRO A 307 -11.25 -11.69 19.54
N PRO A 308 -10.93 -11.58 20.84
CA PRO A 308 -9.79 -10.79 21.29
C PRO A 308 -8.49 -11.42 20.77
N LEU A 309 -7.42 -10.61 20.71
CA LEU A 309 -6.10 -11.13 20.35
C LEU A 309 -5.66 -12.20 21.35
N SER A 310 -5.33 -13.39 20.82
CA SER A 310 -4.68 -14.43 21.58
C SER A 310 -3.27 -14.00 22.00
N ASP A 311 -2.71 -14.65 23.02
CA ASP A 311 -1.34 -14.37 23.45
C ASP A 311 -0.31 -14.73 22.36
N ALA A 312 -0.59 -15.75 21.55
CA ALA A 312 0.21 -16.09 20.38
C ALA A 312 0.21 -14.96 19.33
N GLN A 313 -0.94 -14.33 19.06
CA GLN A 313 -0.99 -13.17 18.16
C GLN A 313 -0.24 -11.97 18.73
N LYS A 314 -0.37 -11.68 20.03
CA LYS A 314 0.39 -10.60 20.68
C LYS A 314 1.90 -10.85 20.61
N HIS A 315 2.33 -12.10 20.83
CA HIS A 315 3.72 -12.51 20.69
C HIS A 315 4.22 -12.33 19.26
N ALA A 316 3.48 -12.84 18.26
CA ALA A 316 3.81 -12.69 16.85
C ALA A 316 3.92 -11.22 16.42
N MET A 317 3.05 -10.34 16.91
CA MET A 317 3.15 -8.89 16.66
C MET A 317 4.45 -8.29 17.18
N ALA A 318 4.86 -8.66 18.39
CA ALA A 318 6.11 -8.17 18.98
C ALA A 318 7.34 -8.71 18.21
N VAL A 319 7.36 -10.01 17.93
CA VAL A 319 8.45 -10.67 17.17
C VAL A 319 8.58 -10.08 15.76
N LEU A 320 7.45 -9.82 15.08
CA LEU A 320 7.46 -9.21 13.75
C LEU A 320 8.07 -7.80 13.81
N GLU A 321 7.60 -6.94 14.72
CA GLU A 321 8.14 -5.58 14.88
C GLU A 321 9.64 -5.60 15.24
N ASP A 322 10.07 -6.43 16.19
CA ASP A 322 11.47 -6.55 16.60
C ASP A 322 12.36 -7.07 15.45
N THR A 323 11.86 -8.02 14.67
CA THR A 323 12.56 -8.54 13.48
C THR A 323 12.70 -7.46 12.41
N CYS A 324 11.64 -6.69 12.16
CA CYS A 324 11.67 -5.56 11.23
C CYS A 324 12.70 -4.51 11.68
N ASN A 325 12.69 -4.09 12.95
CA ASN A 325 13.64 -3.09 13.47
C ASN A 325 15.09 -3.55 13.33
N ARG A 326 15.39 -4.83 13.57
CA ARG A 326 16.75 -5.38 13.41
C ARG A 326 17.24 -5.40 11.96
N LEU A 327 16.34 -5.56 11.01
CA LEU A 327 16.68 -5.77 9.59
C LEU A 327 16.49 -4.51 8.73
N ALA A 328 15.96 -3.44 9.31
CA ALA A 328 15.56 -2.24 8.58
C ALA A 328 16.75 -1.49 7.96
N LEU A 329 16.50 -0.92 6.79
CA LEU A 329 17.30 0.16 6.22
C LEU A 329 16.70 1.49 6.68
N HIS A 330 17.49 2.26 7.42
CA HIS A 330 17.12 3.57 7.90
C HIS A 330 17.36 4.65 6.82
N MET A 331 16.43 5.59 6.71
CA MET A 331 16.44 6.64 5.69
C MET A 331 15.93 7.99 6.24
N ILE A 332 16.62 9.06 5.88
CA ILE A 332 16.21 10.44 6.16
C ILE A 332 15.79 11.09 4.84
N LEU A 333 14.55 11.59 4.79
CA LEU A 333 14.04 12.33 3.64
C LEU A 333 14.32 13.82 3.82
N GLU A 334 15.10 14.37 2.91
CA GLU A 334 15.33 15.81 2.78
C GLU A 334 14.20 16.49 2.00
N VAL A 335 14.07 17.82 2.13
CA VAL A 335 13.13 18.56 1.29
C VAL A 335 13.45 18.30 -0.19
N GLY A 336 12.45 17.90 -0.96
CA GLY A 336 12.64 17.52 -2.36
C GLY A 336 13.06 16.07 -2.60
N ASP A 337 13.17 15.26 -1.56
CA ASP A 337 13.30 13.81 -1.70
C ASP A 337 11.93 13.16 -1.94
N ILE A 338 11.89 12.16 -2.83
CA ILE A 338 10.72 11.31 -3.06
C ILE A 338 11.08 9.85 -2.81
N GLN A 339 10.49 9.24 -1.79
CA GLN A 339 10.61 7.81 -1.56
C GLN A 339 9.44 7.10 -2.24
N PHE A 340 9.73 6.09 -3.07
CA PHE A 340 8.73 5.11 -3.47
C PHE A 340 9.07 3.75 -2.87
N VAL A 341 8.05 3.04 -2.37
CA VAL A 341 8.16 1.68 -1.82
C VAL A 341 7.03 0.80 -2.37
N SER A 342 7.28 -0.49 -2.55
CA SER A 342 6.24 -1.47 -2.88
C SER A 342 5.72 -2.13 -1.60
N ASN A 343 4.45 -1.90 -1.28
CA ASN A 343 3.78 -2.55 -0.15
C ASN A 343 3.62 -4.06 -0.34
N ALA A 344 3.78 -4.57 -1.56
CA ALA A 344 3.62 -5.98 -1.80
C ALA A 344 4.67 -6.81 -1.03
N HIS A 345 5.91 -6.31 -0.94
CA HIS A 345 7.03 -7.04 -0.36
C HIS A 345 7.96 -6.20 0.52
N LEU A 346 7.57 -4.97 0.85
CA LEU A 346 8.22 -4.15 1.88
C LEU A 346 7.25 -3.79 2.99
N LEU A 347 7.78 -3.68 4.20
CA LEU A 347 7.14 -2.93 5.29
C LEU A 347 7.92 -1.64 5.50
N HIS A 348 7.22 -0.60 5.92
CA HIS A 348 7.81 0.69 6.22
C HIS A 348 7.29 1.27 7.54
N ALA A 349 8.09 2.11 8.18
CA ALA A 349 7.79 2.73 9.45
C ALA A 349 8.25 4.19 9.47
N ARG A 350 7.78 4.92 10.48
CA ARG A 350 8.21 6.29 10.76
C ARG A 350 8.49 6.46 12.24
N THR A 351 9.63 7.07 12.58
CA THR A 351 9.92 7.46 13.96
C THR A 351 8.93 8.52 14.48
N GLU A 352 8.85 8.66 15.80
CA GLU A 352 8.17 9.83 16.39
C GLU A 352 8.92 11.11 16.01
N TYR A 353 8.24 12.25 16.06
CA TYR A 353 8.85 13.50 15.64
C TYR A 353 8.36 14.72 16.40
N LYS A 354 9.13 15.80 16.27
CA LYS A 354 8.78 17.11 16.81
C LYS A 354 8.92 18.16 15.71
N ASP A 355 7.87 18.94 15.52
CA ASP A 355 7.88 20.03 14.57
C ASP A 355 8.66 21.24 15.08
N PHE A 356 9.11 22.08 14.14
CA PHE A 356 9.61 23.40 14.47
C PHE A 356 8.53 24.25 15.15
N PRO A 357 8.91 25.14 16.09
CA PRO A 357 7.99 26.15 16.61
C PRO A 357 7.60 27.13 15.49
N ALA A 358 6.39 27.68 15.58
CA ALA A 358 5.96 28.77 14.70
C ALA A 358 6.95 29.95 14.80
N PRO A 359 7.27 30.62 13.67
CA PRO A 359 6.59 30.58 12.37
C PRO A 359 7.17 29.57 11.35
N ALA A 360 8.16 28.76 11.71
CA ALA A 360 8.76 27.81 10.77
C ALA A 360 7.74 26.74 10.34
N PRO A 361 7.84 26.24 9.09
CA PRO A 361 6.91 25.22 8.60
C PRO A 361 7.06 23.93 9.39
N ARG A 362 5.91 23.28 9.65
CA ARG A 362 5.84 21.94 10.25
C ARG A 362 6.14 20.87 9.19
N ARG A 363 6.48 19.65 9.64
CA ARG A 363 6.67 18.48 8.78
C ARG A 363 5.45 18.28 7.88
N HIS A 364 5.68 18.14 6.59
CA HIS A 364 4.63 17.92 5.60
C HIS A 364 5.17 17.10 4.43
N LEU A 365 4.58 15.92 4.24
CA LEU A 365 4.83 15.07 3.08
C LEU A 365 3.54 14.93 2.26
N LEU A 366 3.69 14.89 0.93
CA LEU A 366 2.62 14.46 0.02
C LEU A 366 2.73 12.94 -0.19
N ARG A 367 1.60 12.23 -0.10
CA ARG A 367 1.55 10.77 -0.23
C ARG A 367 0.72 10.35 -1.44
N LEU A 368 1.24 9.38 -2.19
CA LEU A 368 0.49 8.65 -3.21
C LEU A 368 0.31 7.21 -2.79
N TRP A 369 -0.87 6.65 -3.03
CA TRP A 369 -1.08 5.21 -3.14
C TRP A 369 -1.42 4.89 -4.59
N LEU A 370 -0.70 3.93 -5.15
CA LEU A 370 -0.82 3.54 -6.54
C LEU A 370 -1.12 2.05 -6.64
N ALA A 371 -2.10 1.70 -7.46
CA ALA A 371 -2.45 0.34 -7.82
C ALA A 371 -1.69 -0.09 -9.08
N THR A 372 -1.37 -1.38 -9.14
CA THR A 372 -0.69 -2.04 -10.24
C THR A 372 -1.46 -3.33 -10.54
N PRO A 373 -2.43 -3.32 -11.48
CA PRO A 373 -3.22 -4.50 -11.77
C PRO A 373 -2.34 -5.65 -12.27
N GLU A 374 -2.75 -6.88 -11.99
CA GLU A 374 -2.03 -8.09 -12.40
C GLU A 374 -1.77 -8.12 -13.91
N GLY A 375 -2.76 -7.71 -14.71
CA GLY A 375 -2.66 -7.64 -16.17
C GLY A 375 -1.59 -6.68 -16.71
N GLU A 376 -1.06 -5.79 -15.86
CA GLU A 376 -0.05 -4.80 -16.22
C GLU A 376 1.26 -4.99 -15.41
N GLY A 377 1.52 -6.23 -14.99
CA GLY A 377 2.75 -6.63 -14.31
C GLY A 377 2.73 -6.51 -12.79
N GLY A 378 1.58 -6.14 -12.21
CA GLY A 378 1.33 -6.30 -10.78
C GLY A 378 1.38 -7.76 -10.32
N TRP A 379 1.40 -7.98 -9.01
CA TRP A 379 1.44 -9.32 -8.44
C TRP A 379 0.06 -9.97 -8.50
N ALA A 380 0.03 -11.29 -8.60
CA ALA A 380 -1.22 -12.06 -8.60
C ALA A 380 -1.68 -12.31 -7.16
N LEU A 381 -2.51 -11.41 -6.64
CA LEU A 381 -2.92 -11.40 -5.24
C LEU A 381 -4.15 -12.32 -5.04
N PRO A 382 -4.31 -12.94 -3.86
CA PRO A 382 -5.50 -13.74 -3.51
C PRO A 382 -6.70 -12.86 -3.14
N MET A 383 -6.93 -11.82 -3.94
CA MET A 383 -7.96 -10.80 -3.73
C MET A 383 -8.91 -10.77 -4.94
N PRO A 384 -10.22 -10.50 -4.72
CA PRO A 384 -11.20 -10.49 -5.81
C PRO A 384 -10.95 -9.40 -6.85
N ASP A 385 -10.13 -8.40 -6.54
CA ASP A 385 -9.83 -7.23 -7.36
C ASP A 385 -8.43 -7.27 -7.99
N SER A 386 -7.73 -8.43 -8.00
CA SER A 386 -6.34 -8.53 -8.50
C SER A 386 -6.13 -7.93 -9.91
N HIS A 387 -7.15 -8.01 -10.77
CA HIS A 387 -7.12 -7.50 -12.14
C HIS A 387 -7.65 -6.07 -12.31
N GLU A 388 -8.26 -5.47 -11.28
CA GLU A 388 -8.85 -4.14 -11.36
C GLU A 388 -7.74 -3.07 -11.41
N ARG A 389 -7.85 -2.11 -12.32
CA ARG A 389 -6.89 -1.01 -12.51
C ARG A 389 -6.65 -0.23 -11.22
N LYS A 390 -7.71 0.06 -10.48
CA LYS A 390 -7.67 0.76 -9.18
C LYS A 390 -7.92 -0.19 -8.00
N ARG A 391 -7.23 -1.35 -7.99
CA ARG A 391 -7.31 -2.34 -6.91
C ARG A 391 -6.77 -1.82 -5.57
N GLY A 392 -7.27 -2.35 -4.46
CA GLY A 392 -6.98 -1.88 -3.12
C GLY A 392 -7.56 -0.50 -2.82
N GLY A 393 -6.83 0.29 -2.03
CA GLY A 393 -7.25 1.59 -1.52
C GLY A 393 -8.37 1.51 -0.50
N VAL A 394 -8.93 2.67 -0.22
CA VAL A 394 -10.12 2.85 0.61
C VAL A 394 -11.21 3.47 -0.25
N GLN A 395 -12.34 2.78 -0.40
CA GLN A 395 -13.52 3.33 -1.05
C GLN A 395 -14.72 3.17 -0.12
N VAL A 396 -15.39 4.29 0.15
CA VAL A 396 -16.65 4.33 0.91
C VAL A 396 -17.75 4.73 -0.04
N ASN A 397 -18.65 3.80 -0.34
CA ASN A 397 -19.75 4.00 -1.29
C ASN A 397 -19.26 4.64 -2.60
N ASN A 398 -19.91 5.72 -3.04
CA ASN A 398 -19.51 6.51 -4.21
C ASN A 398 -18.85 7.84 -3.83
N THR A 399 -18.07 7.89 -2.74
CA THR A 399 -17.24 9.08 -2.46
C THR A 399 -16.30 9.33 -3.63
N ALA A 400 -16.40 10.52 -4.24
CA ALA A 400 -15.60 10.93 -5.39
C ALA A 400 -14.12 11.09 -5.03
N PRO A 401 -13.18 10.81 -5.96
CA PRO A 401 -11.77 11.09 -5.74
C PRO A 401 -11.52 12.60 -5.59
N ARG A 402 -10.61 12.96 -4.69
CA ARG A 402 -10.20 14.34 -4.39
C ARG A 402 -8.68 14.44 -4.29
N ALA A 403 -8.12 15.55 -4.75
CA ALA A 403 -6.71 15.85 -4.59
C ALA A 403 -6.57 17.26 -4.01
N PRO A 404 -6.84 17.44 -2.70
CA PRO A 404 -6.67 18.74 -2.05
C PRO A 404 -5.20 19.16 -2.10
N LEU A 405 -4.93 20.47 -1.99
CA LEU A 405 -3.56 21.01 -1.97
C LEU A 405 -2.99 21.18 -0.56
N ASP A 406 -3.81 20.97 0.48
CA ASP A 406 -3.35 20.83 1.88
C ASP A 406 -4.24 19.82 2.64
N ALA A 407 -3.81 19.43 3.84
CA ALA A 407 -4.58 18.60 4.75
C ALA A 407 -5.87 19.33 5.18
N GLU A 408 -6.97 18.58 5.17
CA GLU A 408 -8.27 19.01 5.68
C GLU A 408 -8.53 18.57 7.12
#